data_AF-A0AAW2TBB2-F1
#
_entry.id   AF-A0AAW2TBB2-F1
#
_cell.length_a   1.000
_cell.length_b   1.000
_cell.length_c   1.000
_cell.angle_alpha   90.00
_cell.angle_beta   90.00
_cell.angle_gamma   90.00
#
_symmetry.space_group_name_H-M   'P 1'
#
loop_
_entity.id
_entity.type
_entity.pdbx_description
1 polymer ?
#
loop_
_entity_poly.entity_id
_entity_poly.type
_entity_poly.pdbx_seq_one_letter_code
_entity_poly.pdbx_strand_id
1 'polypeptide(L)'
;MEAERSGFIRGVKIARNAPCISHLLFADDTLIFCEASLGAMQVVSNLLTRYEAASGQKVNLEKSSMVLSRNVNALNKDSLANALGIGVIEKHDKYLGLPAMGGGRSKREMFDEYVIRFGNASRDGIQSC
;
A
#
# COMPACT_ATOMS: atom_id res chain seq x y z
N MET A 1 6.98 8.95 8.03
CA MET A 1 5.58 8.89 8.50
C MET A 1 5.58 8.80 10.03
N GLU A 2 4.75 9.54 10.74
CA GLU A 2 4.73 9.52 12.23
C GLU A 2 4.32 8.16 12.79
N ALA A 3 3.41 7.46 12.11
CA ALA A 3 3.01 6.09 12.46
C ALA A 3 4.17 5.08 12.45
N GLU A 4 5.18 5.25 11.58
CA GLU A 4 6.38 4.40 11.57
C GLU A 4 7.33 4.75 12.72
N ARG A 5 7.53 6.05 13.02
CA ARG A 5 8.36 6.50 14.14
C ARG A 5 7.80 6.07 15.50
N SER A 6 6.48 5.97 15.60
CA SER A 6 5.77 5.50 16.79
C SER A 6 5.58 3.98 16.83
N GLY A 7 6.07 3.23 15.83
CA GLY A 7 6.03 1.76 15.81
C GLY A 7 4.68 1.13 15.48
N PHE A 8 3.68 1.92 15.05
CA PHE A 8 2.34 1.43 14.71
C PHE A 8 2.27 0.75 13.34
N ILE A 9 3.22 1.06 12.44
CA ILE A 9 3.40 0.37 11.16
C ILE A 9 4.84 -0.15 11.10
N ARG A 10 4.97 -1.46 10.86
CA ARG A 10 6.26 -2.09 10.55
C ARG A 10 6.40 -2.27 9.04
N GLY A 11 7.34 -1.54 8.45
CA GLY A 11 7.70 -1.68 7.04
C GLY A 11 8.58 -2.90 6.74
N VAL A 12 9.04 -3.00 5.49
CA VAL A 12 9.82 -4.13 4.97
C VAL A 12 11.31 -3.78 4.91
N LYS A 13 12.18 -4.74 5.26
CA LYS A 13 13.65 -4.63 5.11
C LYS A 13 14.14 -5.58 4.03
N ILE A 14 14.87 -5.05 3.05
CA ILE A 14 15.42 -5.81 1.92
C ILE A 14 16.69 -6.60 2.27
N ALA A 15 17.39 -6.19 3.34
CA ALA A 15 18.58 -6.85 3.85
C ALA A 15 18.76 -6.50 5.34
N ARG A 16 19.54 -7.30 6.07
CA ARG A 16 19.75 -7.11 7.53
C ARG A 16 20.18 -5.69 7.91
N ASN A 17 20.98 -5.05 7.06
CA ASN A 17 21.52 -3.70 7.29
C ASN A 17 20.87 -2.62 6.40
N ALA A 18 19.78 -2.95 5.72
CA ALA A 18 19.05 -1.98 4.90
C ALA A 18 18.07 -1.16 5.75
N PRO A 19 17.76 0.09 5.33
CA PRO A 19 16.68 0.85 5.93
C PRO A 19 15.35 0.11 5.78
N CYS A 20 14.47 0.31 6.76
CA CYS A 20 13.09 -0.12 6.70
C CYS A 20 12.32 0.79 5.73
N ILE A 21 11.55 0.20 4.82
CA ILE A 21 10.72 0.93 3.85
C ILE A 21 9.27 0.66 4.20
N SER A 22 8.52 1.71 4.54
CA SER A 22 7.10 1.64 4.88
C SER A 22 6.19 2.21 3.79
N HIS A 23 6.71 3.05 2.89
CA HIS A 23 5.95 3.66 1.82
C HIS A 23 6.85 4.12 0.66
N LEU A 24 6.29 4.15 -0.55
CA LEU A 24 6.86 4.75 -1.74
C LEU A 24 5.81 5.68 -2.35
N LEU A 25 6.19 6.94 -2.59
CA LEU A 25 5.32 7.97 -3.14
C LEU A 25 5.86 8.35 -4.52
N PHE A 26 5.06 8.20 -5.57
CA PHE A 26 5.45 8.65 -6.90
C PHE A 26 4.25 9.14 -7.70
N ALA A 27 4.33 10.39 -8.17
CA ALA A 27 3.24 11.05 -8.92
C ALA A 27 1.89 10.88 -8.20
N ASP A 28 0.92 10.21 -8.86
CA ASP A 28 -0.44 9.99 -8.39
C ASP A 28 -0.62 8.69 -7.57
N ASP A 29 0.43 7.88 -7.44
CA ASP A 29 0.37 6.55 -6.83
C ASP A 29 1.19 6.50 -5.53
N THR A 30 0.55 5.95 -4.49
CA THR A 30 1.20 5.65 -3.22
C THR A 30 1.21 4.14 -3.01
N LEU A 31 2.38 3.58 -2.70
CA LEU A 31 2.52 2.21 -2.22
C LEU A 31 2.83 2.25 -0.72
N ILE A 32 2.13 1.43 0.06
CA ILE A 32 2.34 1.27 1.50
C ILE A 32 2.72 -0.17 1.79
N PHE A 33 3.76 -0.36 2.60
CA PHE A 33 4.26 -1.64 3.08
C PHE A 33 4.01 -1.76 4.58
N CYS A 34 3.21 -2.74 4.99
CA CYS A 34 2.86 -2.94 6.40
C CYS A 34 2.48 -4.39 6.69
N GLU A 35 2.69 -4.89 7.90
CA GLU A 35 2.23 -6.24 8.30
C GLU A 35 0.72 -6.49 8.02
N ALA A 36 0.35 -7.68 7.54
CA ALA A 36 -1.05 -8.10 7.41
C ALA A 36 -1.69 -8.40 8.77
N SER A 37 -2.01 -7.34 9.49
CA SER A 37 -2.84 -7.38 10.69
C SER A 37 -3.97 -6.38 10.58
N LEU A 38 -5.10 -6.68 11.22
CA LEU A 38 -6.22 -5.74 11.30
C LEU A 38 -5.81 -4.43 11.96
N GLY A 39 -4.89 -4.48 12.94
CA GLY A 39 -4.32 -3.29 13.56
C GLY A 39 -3.61 -2.40 12.55
N ALA A 40 -2.75 -2.97 11.69
CA ALA A 40 -2.07 -2.23 10.64
C ALA A 40 -3.07 -1.64 9.63
N MET A 41 -4.11 -2.39 9.22
CA MET A 41 -5.14 -1.88 8.30
C MET A 41 -5.89 -0.68 8.90
N GLN A 42 -6.22 -0.72 10.19
CA GLN A 42 -6.87 0.40 10.86
C GLN A 42 -5.98 1.64 10.91
N VAL A 43 -4.67 1.46 11.15
CA VAL A 43 -3.71 2.57 11.13
C VAL A 43 -3.59 3.16 9.73
N VAL A 44 -3.56 2.33 8.69
CA VAL A 44 -3.56 2.79 7.29
C VAL A 44 -4.85 3.55 6.97
N SER A 45 -6.02 3.03 7.33
CA SER A 45 -7.30 3.72 7.14
C SER A 45 -7.31 5.11 7.79
N ASN A 46 -6.89 5.20 9.05
CA ASN A 46 -6.79 6.46 9.78
C ASN A 46 -5.78 7.43 9.13
N LEU A 47 -4.67 6.92 8.60
CA LEU A 47 -3.69 7.71 7.88
C LEU A 47 -4.27 8.30 6.61
N LEU A 48 -5.02 7.52 5.82
CA LEU A 48 -5.68 8.01 4.62
C LEU A 48 -6.71 9.07 4.95
N THR A 49 -7.55 8.87 5.96
CA THR A 49 -8.52 9.89 6.40
C THR A 49 -7.84 11.20 6.79
N ARG A 50 -6.71 11.13 7.51
CA ARG A 50 -5.91 12.32 7.86
C ARG A 50 -5.30 12.97 6.63
N TYR A 51 -4.80 12.17 5.69
CA TYR A 51 -4.26 12.67 4.43
C TYR A 51 -5.33 13.38 3.60
N GLU A 52 -6.52 12.80 3.46
CA GLU A 52 -7.65 13.41 2.76
C GLU A 52 -8.07 14.73 3.40
N ALA A 53 -8.16 14.77 4.73
CA ALA A 53 -8.50 16.00 5.46
C ALA A 53 -7.44 17.10 5.30
N ALA A 54 -6.15 16.75 5.33
CA ALA A 54 -5.05 17.72 5.24
C ALA A 54 -4.79 18.19 3.79
N SER A 55 -4.89 17.29 2.81
CA SER A 55 -4.62 17.59 1.39
C SER A 55 -5.86 18.09 0.64
N GLY A 56 -7.06 17.75 1.13
CA GLY A 56 -8.33 17.91 0.42
C GLY A 56 -8.43 17.09 -0.87
N GLN A 57 -7.61 16.05 -1.00
CA GLN A 57 -7.73 15.03 -2.04
C GLN A 57 -8.58 13.86 -1.52
N LYS A 58 -9.17 13.08 -2.43
CA LYS A 58 -9.80 11.80 -2.09
C LYS A 58 -9.01 10.65 -2.69
N VAL A 59 -8.87 9.60 -1.89
CA VAL A 59 -8.29 8.33 -2.31
C VAL A 59 -9.29 7.59 -3.19
N ASN A 60 -8.86 7.16 -4.37
CA ASN A 60 -9.69 6.38 -5.27
C ASN A 60 -9.60 4.90 -4.89
N LEU A 61 -10.54 4.43 -4.07
CA LEU A 61 -10.60 3.03 -3.62
C LEU A 61 -10.82 2.04 -4.77
N GLU A 62 -11.51 2.43 -5.86
CA GLU A 62 -11.72 1.57 -7.03
C GLU A 62 -10.43 1.28 -7.80
N LYS A 63 -9.50 2.25 -7.82
CA LYS A 63 -8.16 2.08 -8.41
C LYS A 63 -7.13 1.55 -7.42
N SER A 64 -7.54 1.35 -6.16
CA SER A 64 -6.69 0.88 -5.09
C SER A 64 -6.76 -0.65 -4.98
N SER A 65 -5.64 -1.28 -4.64
CA SER A 65 -5.58 -2.73 -4.51
C SER A 65 -4.56 -3.14 -3.47
N MET A 66 -4.71 -4.34 -2.93
CA MET A 66 -3.75 -4.92 -2.01
C MET A 66 -3.20 -6.26 -2.50
N VAL A 67 -1.94 -6.52 -2.16
CA VAL A 67 -1.28 -7.80 -2.35
C VAL A 67 -0.87 -8.34 -0.99
N LEU A 68 -1.20 -9.61 -0.74
CA LEU A 68 -0.97 -10.29 0.53
C LEU A 68 -0.07 -11.50 0.33
N SER A 69 0.83 -11.71 1.28
CA SER A 69 1.76 -12.84 1.22
C SER A 69 1.01 -14.18 1.18
N ARG A 70 1.67 -15.18 0.59
CA ARG A 70 1.16 -16.57 0.56
C ARG A 70 0.93 -17.16 1.95
N ASN A 71 1.54 -16.59 2.98
CA ASN A 71 1.47 -17.07 4.36
C ASN A 71 0.24 -16.55 5.11
N VAL A 72 -0.56 -15.65 4.53
CA VAL A 72 -1.82 -15.20 5.11
C VAL A 72 -2.91 -16.23 4.84
N ASN A 73 -3.60 -16.69 5.89
CA ASN A 73 -4.74 -17.58 5.75
C ASN A 73 -5.93 -16.89 5.05
N ALA A 74 -6.82 -17.66 4.41
CA ALA A 74 -7.91 -17.11 3.61
C ALA A 74 -8.88 -16.22 4.43
N LEU A 75 -9.24 -16.63 5.65
CA LEU A 75 -10.14 -15.86 6.54
C LEU A 75 -9.57 -14.47 6.88
N ASN A 76 -8.26 -14.38 7.06
CA ASN A 76 -7.58 -13.13 7.32
C ASN A 76 -7.51 -12.27 6.06
N LYS A 77 -7.37 -12.85 4.86
CA LYS A 77 -7.36 -12.07 3.61
C LYS A 77 -8.66 -11.29 3.43
N ASP A 78 -9.80 -11.95 3.61
CA ASP A 78 -11.11 -11.30 3.49
C ASP A 78 -11.30 -10.22 4.56
N SER A 79 -10.89 -10.51 5.80
CA SER A 79 -10.97 -9.56 6.91
C SER A 79 -10.13 -8.30 6.66
N LEU A 80 -8.92 -8.46 6.10
CA LEU A 80 -8.02 -7.35 5.78
C LEU A 80 -8.55 -6.52 4.60
N ALA A 81 -9.05 -7.18 3.56
CA ALA A 81 -9.67 -6.52 2.41
C ALA A 81 -10.89 -5.69 2.83
N ASN A 82 -11.76 -6.27 3.67
CA ASN A 82 -12.94 -5.59 4.21
C ASN A 82 -12.59 -4.40 5.11
N ALA A 83 -11.50 -4.48 5.87
CA ALA A 83 -11.06 -3.39 6.73
C ALA A 83 -10.69 -2.10 5.97
N LEU A 84 -10.23 -2.24 4.71
CA LEU A 84 -9.89 -1.10 3.84
C LEU A 84 -10.89 -0.87 2.70
N GLY A 85 -11.79 -1.82 2.44
CA GLY A 85 -12.75 -1.75 1.34
C GLY A 85 -12.10 -1.82 -0.05
N ILE A 86 -10.98 -2.53 -0.18
CA ILE A 86 -10.22 -2.65 -1.44
C ILE A 86 -10.02 -4.11 -1.84
N GLY A 87 -9.89 -4.35 -3.14
CA GLY A 87 -9.70 -5.70 -3.69
C GLY A 87 -8.30 -6.27 -3.45
N VAL A 88 -8.23 -7.59 -3.25
CA VAL A 88 -6.98 -8.35 -3.20
C VAL A 88 -6.64 -8.84 -4.61
N ILE A 89 -5.40 -8.64 -5.06
CA ILE A 89 -4.88 -9.19 -6.31
C ILE A 89 -3.71 -10.14 -6.04
N GLU A 90 -3.47 -11.10 -6.94
CA GLU A 90 -2.39 -12.08 -6.75
C GLU A 90 -0.98 -11.49 -6.91
N LYS A 91 -0.84 -10.49 -7.78
CA LYS A 91 0.44 -9.85 -8.08
C LYS A 91 0.23 -8.49 -8.72
N HIS A 92 1.19 -7.59 -8.54
CA HIS A 92 1.30 -6.40 -9.36
C HIS A 92 2.14 -6.69 -10.60
N ASP A 93 1.59 -6.45 -11.79
CA ASP A 93 2.30 -6.75 -13.05
C ASP A 93 3.21 -5.59 -13.52
N LYS A 94 2.91 -4.33 -13.17
CA LYS A 94 3.71 -3.14 -13.55
C LYS A 94 3.65 -2.03 -12.51
N TYR A 95 4.79 -1.40 -12.24
CA TYR A 95 4.90 -0.12 -11.53
C TYR A 95 5.84 0.78 -12.34
N LEU A 96 5.36 1.95 -12.76
CA LEU A 96 6.10 2.90 -13.61
C LEU A 96 6.52 2.37 -15.00
N GLY A 97 5.70 1.50 -15.61
CA GLY A 97 5.98 0.94 -16.94
C GLY A 97 7.08 -0.13 -16.97
N LEU A 98 7.79 -0.32 -15.86
CA LEU A 98 8.66 -1.46 -15.65
C LEU A 98 7.81 -2.66 -15.24
N PRO A 99 8.12 -3.88 -15.74
CA PRO A 99 7.53 -5.09 -15.19
C PRO A 99 7.81 -5.07 -13.70
N ALA A 100 6.75 -5.06 -12.89
CA ALA A 100 6.91 -5.33 -11.47
C ALA A 100 7.36 -6.80 -11.26
N MET A 101 7.29 -7.63 -12.31
CA MET A 101 7.73 -9.03 -12.38
C MET A 101 8.54 -9.36 -13.64
N GLY A 102 9.84 -9.62 -13.49
CA GLY A 102 10.70 -10.27 -14.49
C GLY A 102 11.09 -11.66 -14.01
N GLY A 103 10.93 -12.68 -14.86
CA GLY A 103 10.97 -14.10 -14.50
C GLY A 103 12.27 -14.62 -13.89
N GLY A 104 12.13 -15.51 -12.92
CA GLY A 104 13.22 -16.31 -12.34
C GLY A 104 13.67 -15.82 -10.96
N ARG A 105 12.91 -16.19 -9.91
CA ARG A 105 13.20 -16.08 -8.47
C ARG A 105 14.61 -15.54 -8.12
N SER A 106 14.70 -14.23 -7.87
CA SER A 106 15.89 -13.39 -7.63
C SER A 106 15.39 -11.91 -7.69
N LYS A 107 16.02 -10.84 -7.15
CA LYS A 107 16.75 -10.63 -5.89
C LYS A 107 15.79 -9.99 -4.86
N ARG A 108 15.20 -10.67 -3.88
CA ARG A 108 15.02 -12.09 -3.58
C ARG A 108 13.58 -12.12 -3.04
N GLU A 109 12.66 -12.61 -3.88
CA GLU A 109 11.20 -12.49 -3.70
C GLU A 109 10.71 -11.07 -3.35
N MET A 110 11.10 -10.07 -4.16
CA MET A 110 10.26 -8.93 -4.59
C MET A 110 9.37 -8.18 -3.55
N PHE A 111 9.75 -8.14 -2.24
CA PHE A 111 9.08 -7.49 -1.07
C PHE A 111 8.20 -8.36 -0.14
N ASP A 112 8.35 -9.70 -0.03
CA ASP A 112 7.72 -10.55 1.03
C ASP A 112 6.25 -10.20 1.41
N GLU A 113 5.44 -10.03 0.37
CA GLU A 113 4.41 -8.98 0.17
C GLU A 113 3.37 -8.74 1.25
N TYR A 114 3.30 -7.47 1.64
CA TYR A 114 2.10 -6.78 2.08
C TYR A 114 2.12 -5.38 1.47
N VAL A 115 1.47 -5.23 0.32
CA VAL A 115 1.51 -3.97 -0.45
C VAL A 115 0.10 -3.46 -0.59
N ILE A 116 -0.10 -2.19 -0.30
CA ILE A 116 -1.34 -1.50 -0.58
C ILE A 116 -1.05 -0.34 -1.52
N ARG A 117 -1.71 -0.33 -2.68
CA ARG A 117 -1.64 0.77 -3.64
C ARG A 117 -2.87 1.65 -3.49
N PHE A 118 -2.63 2.94 -3.32
CA PHE A 118 -3.65 3.97 -3.35
C PHE A 118 -3.40 4.89 -4.55
N GLY A 119 -4.44 5.05 -5.39
CA GLY A 119 -4.44 6.04 -6.45
C GLY A 119 -5.17 7.31 -6.00
N ASN A 120 -4.60 8.48 -6.27
CA ASN A 120 -5.23 9.76 -5.95
C ASN A 120 -6.01 10.31 -7.14
N ALA A 121 -7.11 11.01 -6.88
CA ALA A 121 -7.71 11.90 -7.88
C ALA A 121 -6.98 13.25 -7.82
N SER A 122 -6.31 13.64 -8.92
CA SER A 122 -5.76 14.99 -9.06
C SER A 122 -6.91 16.00 -8.91
N ARG A 123 -6.66 17.09 -8.18
CA ARG A 123 -7.59 18.20 -8.00
C ARG A 123 -7.71 19.01 -9.30
N ASP A 124 -8.13 18.38 -10.39
CA ASP A 124 -8.63 19.11 -11.55
C ASP A 124 -10.08 19.50 -11.29
N GLY A 125 -10.21 20.37 -10.30
CA GLY A 125 -11.35 21.24 -10.08
C GLY A 125 -10.96 22.66 -10.46
N ILE A 126 -10.59 22.90 -11.72
CA ILE A 126 -10.91 24.19 -12.33
C ILE A 126 -12.41 24.11 -12.66
N GLN A 127 -13.22 24.36 -11.65
CA GLN A 127 -14.46 25.07 -11.89
C GLN A 127 -14.11 26.55 -11.72
N SER A 128 -13.75 27.18 -12.82
CA SER A 128 -13.74 28.63 -12.93
C SER A 128 -14.24 29.00 -14.32
N CYS A 129 -15.36 29.73 -14.30
CA CYS A 129 -16.14 30.34 -15.38
C CYS A 129 -17.20 29.43 -16.01
#